data_AF-A0A0F5JZJ7-F1
#
_entry.id   AF-A0A0F5JZJ7-F1
#
_cell.length_a   1.000
_cell.length_b   1.000
_cell.length_c   1.000
_cell.angle_alpha   90.00
_cell.angle_beta   90.00
_cell.angle_gamma   90.00
#
_symmetry.space_group_name_H-M   'P 1'
#
loop_
_entity.id
_entity.type
_entity.pdbx_description
1 polymer ?
#
loop_
_entity_poly.entity_id
_entity_poly.type
_entity_poly.pdbx_seq_one_letter_code
_entity_poly.pdbx_strand_id
1 'polypeptide(L)'
;MIPSVIDAIQPSAIRVKEPAIDAGLAAWLDDHALYLDSDAGSASEIVPRLGHAGLFRIGVDVALGGVGGTTCDAIKAIASVARHSLSAAFVFWGQRTFIEYLLQSDNATLRDKWLPSLLHGEHAGATGLSNAMKYLSAIEPLKARAHALDAGASRFSLNGALPWITNLRQEGFLAAVAFDRDAGAPPAIFAVPHDIAGVCRSDDLDLIALRASNTAALTFKNVELDARWIIASDARAFLMHARPAFLGLQCGMSIGLARRSLDAVDACGDAAQAALADELAELRSRLDALCEPLYHGVDSGVFVAAPARQFEIRIALAQIAVAASQLELQAAGGRGYLRNASDTGPARRAREAAFVPIITPSVVQLKNQLAHHRQQGAA
;
A
#
# COMPACT_ATOMS: atom_id res chain seq x y z
N MET A 1 -15.60 -14.09 -23.95
CA MET A 1 -15.36 -14.40 -22.52
C MET A 1 -13.86 -14.51 -22.33
N ILE A 2 -13.20 -13.52 -21.72
CA ILE A 2 -11.79 -13.68 -21.32
C ILE A 2 -11.82 -14.62 -20.11
N PRO A 3 -11.13 -15.78 -20.14
CA PRO A 3 -11.06 -16.67 -18.99
C PRO A 3 -10.58 -15.88 -17.75
N SER A 4 -11.18 -16.14 -16.59
CA SER A 4 -10.70 -15.64 -15.30
C SER A 4 -9.20 -15.94 -15.19
N VAL A 5 -8.40 -14.98 -14.74
CA VAL A 5 -6.96 -15.23 -14.52
C VAL A 5 -6.78 -16.39 -13.55
N ILE A 6 -7.69 -16.55 -12.59
CA ILE A 6 -7.68 -17.63 -11.60
C ILE A 6 -7.85 -19.01 -12.26
N ASP A 7 -8.66 -19.11 -13.32
CA ASP A 7 -8.97 -20.39 -13.97
C ASP A 7 -7.88 -20.83 -14.96
N ALA A 8 -6.97 -19.91 -15.33
CA ALA A 8 -5.90 -20.14 -16.32
C ALA A 8 -4.50 -20.29 -15.69
N ILE A 9 -4.36 -20.12 -14.37
CA ILE A 9 -3.06 -20.26 -13.71
C ILE A 9 -2.75 -21.75 -13.53
N GLN A 10 -1.79 -22.24 -14.33
CA GLN A 10 -1.10 -23.49 -14.03
C GLN A 10 -0.25 -23.30 -12.77
N PRO A 11 -0.28 -24.23 -11.80
CA PRO A 11 0.57 -24.13 -10.61
C PRO A 11 2.04 -24.12 -11.05
N SER A 12 2.73 -23.01 -10.78
CA SER A 12 4.19 -22.96 -10.87
C SER A 12 4.77 -23.80 -9.74
N ALA A 13 5.63 -24.76 -10.08
CA ALA A 13 6.35 -25.57 -9.10
C ALA A 13 7.48 -24.80 -8.38
N ILE A 14 7.78 -23.55 -8.77
CA ILE A 14 8.90 -22.77 -8.26
C ILE A 14 8.38 -21.62 -7.38
N ARG A 15 8.57 -21.76 -6.07
CA ARG A 15 8.30 -20.73 -5.07
C ARG A 15 9.23 -19.53 -5.28
N VAL A 16 8.67 -18.36 -5.58
CA VAL A 16 9.44 -17.11 -5.61
C VAL A 16 9.77 -16.69 -4.18
N LYS A 17 11.03 -16.85 -3.78
CA LYS A 17 11.53 -16.45 -2.47
C LYS A 17 11.73 -14.95 -2.40
N GLU A 18 11.24 -14.31 -1.35
CA GLU A 18 11.51 -12.90 -1.08
C GLU A 18 12.98 -12.66 -0.73
N PRO A 19 13.52 -11.46 -1.03
CA PRO A 19 14.85 -11.08 -0.56
C PRO A 19 14.90 -11.08 0.96
N ALA A 20 16.04 -11.46 1.53
CA ALA A 20 16.28 -11.22 2.95
C ALA A 20 16.40 -9.71 3.20
N ILE A 21 15.82 -9.24 4.31
CA ILE A 21 16.10 -7.89 4.83
C ILE A 21 17.27 -7.96 5.82
N ASP A 22 17.85 -6.80 6.14
CA ASP A 22 18.91 -6.70 7.15
C ASP A 22 18.51 -7.40 8.45
N ALA A 23 19.43 -8.18 9.03
CA ALA A 23 19.13 -9.01 10.20
C ALA A 23 18.81 -8.17 11.44
N GLY A 24 19.44 -7.01 11.60
CA GLY A 24 19.15 -6.07 12.68
C GLY A 24 17.75 -5.47 12.54
N LEU A 25 17.36 -5.08 11.32
CA LEU A 25 16.00 -4.63 11.03
C LEU A 25 14.96 -5.74 11.26
N ALA A 26 15.24 -6.97 10.80
CA ALA A 26 14.34 -8.11 10.99
C ALA A 26 14.07 -8.38 12.47
N ALA A 27 15.15 -8.45 13.28
CA ALA A 27 15.04 -8.64 14.72
C ALA A 27 14.24 -7.50 15.37
N TRP A 28 14.54 -6.25 15.03
CA TRP A 28 13.79 -5.10 15.54
C TRP A 28 12.30 -5.19 15.17
N LEU A 29 11.97 -5.54 13.93
CA LEU A 29 10.59 -5.69 13.50
C LEU A 29 9.87 -6.80 14.26
N ASP A 30 10.48 -7.97 14.45
CA ASP A 30 9.86 -9.06 15.23
C ASP A 30 9.64 -8.64 16.69
N ASP A 31 10.64 -8.01 17.33
CA ASP A 31 10.58 -7.56 18.72
C ASP A 31 9.53 -6.46 18.94
N HIS A 32 9.30 -5.60 17.94
CA HIS A 32 8.42 -4.44 18.09
C HIS A 32 7.04 -4.63 17.44
N ALA A 33 6.80 -5.72 16.72
CA ALA A 33 5.61 -5.83 15.88
C ALA A 33 4.27 -5.73 16.65
N LEU A 34 4.20 -6.19 17.91
CA LEU A 34 3.00 -5.97 18.75
C LEU A 34 2.81 -4.49 19.09
N TYR A 35 3.88 -3.79 19.45
CA TYR A 35 3.84 -2.35 19.74
C TYR A 35 3.47 -1.54 18.49
N LEU A 36 4.06 -1.86 17.33
CA LEU A 36 3.71 -1.20 16.07
C LEU A 36 2.24 -1.44 15.66
N ASP A 37 1.64 -2.55 16.07
CA ASP A 37 0.22 -2.82 15.88
C ASP A 37 -0.67 -2.06 16.88
N SER A 38 -0.27 -2.05 18.16
CA SER A 38 -1.14 -1.66 19.28
C SER A 38 -0.90 -0.25 19.86
N ASP A 39 0.19 0.42 19.51
CA ASP A 39 0.58 1.72 20.04
C ASP A 39 1.04 2.68 18.92
N ALA A 40 0.57 3.93 18.99
CA ALA A 40 0.98 4.99 18.08
C ALA A 40 2.32 5.62 18.47
N GLY A 41 2.77 5.46 19.73
CA GLY A 41 4.00 6.07 20.24
C GLY A 41 5.28 5.68 19.48
N SER A 42 5.30 4.48 18.87
CA SER A 42 6.44 3.97 18.10
C SER A 42 6.41 4.33 16.60
N ALA A 43 5.39 5.07 16.13
CA ALA A 43 5.20 5.36 14.71
C ALA A 43 6.34 6.14 14.07
N SER A 44 6.97 7.04 14.84
CA SER A 44 8.05 7.91 14.38
C SER A 44 9.32 7.14 13.97
N GLU A 45 9.48 5.91 14.43
CA GLU A 45 10.66 5.09 14.16
C GLU A 45 10.62 4.35 12.83
N ILE A 46 9.43 4.04 12.30
CA ILE A 46 9.28 3.12 11.17
C ILE A 46 9.93 3.69 9.91
N VAL A 47 9.54 4.89 9.49
CA VAL A 47 10.02 5.49 8.23
C VAL A 47 11.54 5.67 8.25
N PRO A 48 12.16 6.26 9.29
CA PRO A 48 13.61 6.37 9.36
C PRO A 48 14.31 5.00 9.31
N ARG A 49 13.86 3.99 10.06
CA ARG A 49 14.51 2.67 10.09
C ARG A 49 14.47 1.97 8.74
N LEU A 50 13.32 1.99 8.06
CA LEU A 50 13.18 1.42 6.73
C LEU A 50 14.05 2.17 5.69
N GLY A 51 14.15 3.50 5.82
CA GLY A 51 15.01 4.34 4.97
C GLY A 51 16.50 4.07 5.18
N HIS A 52 16.96 3.98 6.43
CA HIS A 52 18.36 3.65 6.76
C HIS A 52 18.75 2.24 6.30
N ALA A 53 17.81 1.29 6.33
CA ALA A 53 18.01 -0.04 5.76
C ALA A 53 17.98 -0.06 4.21
N GLY A 54 17.80 1.09 3.55
CA GLY A 54 17.83 1.22 2.09
C GLY A 54 16.60 0.66 1.38
N LEU A 55 15.54 0.28 2.10
CA LEU A 55 14.41 -0.43 1.50
C LEU A 55 13.61 0.44 0.52
N PHE A 56 13.54 1.75 0.75
CA PHE A 56 12.86 2.67 -0.16
C PHE A 56 13.59 2.88 -1.49
N ARG A 57 14.87 2.51 -1.57
CA ARG A 57 15.74 2.67 -2.75
C ARG A 57 15.58 1.52 -3.75
N ILE A 58 14.92 0.42 -3.34
CA ILE A 58 14.70 -0.76 -4.16
C ILE A 58 13.73 -0.43 -5.31
N GLY A 59 14.11 -0.79 -6.53
CA GLY A 59 13.35 -0.50 -7.74
C GLY A 59 13.38 0.96 -8.16
N VAL A 60 14.36 1.73 -7.68
CA VAL A 60 14.59 3.13 -8.07
C VAL A 60 15.91 3.21 -8.83
N ASP A 61 15.94 4.00 -9.91
CA ASP A 61 17.14 4.19 -10.72
C ASP A 61 18.32 4.70 -9.88
N VAL A 62 19.52 4.19 -10.15
CA VAL A 62 20.76 4.56 -9.44
C VAL A 62 21.06 6.06 -9.61
N ALA A 63 20.79 6.64 -10.78
CA ALA A 63 20.95 8.07 -11.05
C ALA A 63 20.00 8.95 -10.22
N LEU A 64 18.88 8.37 -9.73
CA LEU A 64 17.92 9.03 -8.86
C LEU A 64 18.14 8.70 -7.37
N GLY A 65 19.30 8.13 -7.02
CA GLY A 65 19.64 7.77 -5.64
C GLY A 65 19.14 6.38 -5.20
N GLY A 66 18.60 5.58 -6.12
CA GLY A 66 18.15 4.22 -5.85
C GLY A 66 19.27 3.17 -5.78
N VAL A 67 18.89 1.89 -5.89
CA VAL A 67 19.82 0.75 -6.04
C VAL A 67 19.55 -0.10 -7.29
N GLY A 68 18.71 0.39 -8.21
CA GLY A 68 18.25 -0.34 -9.38
C GLY A 68 17.16 -1.37 -9.05
N GLY A 69 16.93 -2.29 -9.99
CA GLY A 69 15.82 -3.25 -9.95
C GLY A 69 14.53 -2.66 -10.49
N THR A 70 13.41 -3.33 -10.22
CA THR A 70 12.08 -2.92 -10.70
C THR A 70 11.09 -2.71 -9.55
N THR A 71 9.90 -2.16 -9.87
CA THR A 71 8.80 -2.08 -8.90
C THR A 71 8.47 -3.47 -8.31
N CYS A 72 8.66 -4.56 -9.05
CA CYS A 72 8.46 -5.92 -8.54
C CYS A 72 9.42 -6.27 -7.40
N ASP A 73 10.66 -5.77 -7.42
CA ASP A 73 11.59 -5.96 -6.32
C ASP A 73 11.14 -5.21 -5.06
N ALA A 74 10.55 -4.02 -5.24
CA ALA A 74 9.92 -3.30 -4.13
C ALA A 74 8.68 -4.04 -3.58
N ILE A 75 7.89 -4.70 -4.44
CA ILE A 75 6.77 -5.57 -3.98
C ILE A 75 7.30 -6.71 -3.10
N LYS A 76 8.38 -7.38 -3.53
CA LYS A 76 9.01 -8.46 -2.76
C LYS A 76 9.63 -7.96 -1.46
N ALA A 77 10.22 -6.77 -1.45
CA ALA A 77 10.74 -6.14 -0.24
C ALA A 77 9.62 -5.82 0.77
N ILE A 78 8.47 -5.30 0.32
CA ILE A 78 7.29 -5.11 1.18
C ILE A 78 6.80 -6.46 1.74
N ALA A 79 6.75 -7.50 0.91
CA ALA A 79 6.41 -8.84 1.39
C ALA A 79 7.39 -9.35 2.45
N SER A 80 8.69 -9.06 2.31
CA SER A 80 9.70 -9.40 3.30
C SER A 80 9.41 -8.72 4.65
N VAL A 81 9.14 -7.42 4.66
CA VAL A 81 8.79 -6.66 5.88
C VAL A 81 7.47 -7.15 6.49
N ALA A 82 6.47 -7.45 5.65
CA ALA A 82 5.16 -7.94 6.10
C ALA A 82 5.22 -9.32 6.77
N ARG A 83 6.30 -10.10 6.56
CA ARG A 83 6.53 -11.33 7.32
C ARG A 83 6.84 -11.09 8.80
N HIS A 84 7.22 -9.88 9.18
CA HIS A 84 7.54 -9.51 10.56
C HIS A 84 6.45 -8.62 11.17
N SER A 85 6.08 -7.53 10.48
CA SER A 85 5.06 -6.57 10.92
C SER A 85 4.24 -6.06 9.73
N LEU A 86 2.91 -6.24 9.77
CA LEU A 86 2.04 -5.66 8.75
C LEU A 86 1.98 -4.14 8.89
N SER A 87 2.03 -3.60 10.11
CA SER A 87 2.10 -2.14 10.37
C SER A 87 3.28 -1.50 9.64
N ALA A 88 4.49 -2.06 9.79
CA ALA A 88 5.68 -1.54 9.13
C ALA A 88 5.59 -1.69 7.60
N ALA A 89 5.05 -2.82 7.11
CA ALA A 89 4.85 -3.02 5.68
C ALA A 89 3.81 -2.06 5.08
N PHE A 90 2.80 -1.67 5.85
CA PHE A 90 1.80 -0.69 5.44
C PHE A 90 2.39 0.73 5.33
N VAL A 91 3.26 1.10 6.28
CA VAL A 91 4.04 2.34 6.20
C VAL A 91 5.02 2.32 5.04
N PHE A 92 5.70 1.19 4.81
CA PHE A 92 6.58 1.00 3.66
C PHE A 92 5.81 1.17 2.35
N TRP A 93 4.66 0.51 2.23
CA TRP A 93 3.78 0.65 1.08
C TRP A 93 3.41 2.11 0.82
N GLY A 94 2.99 2.85 1.86
CA GLY A 94 2.62 4.26 1.73
C GLY A 94 3.77 5.13 1.22
N GLN A 95 4.96 4.94 1.78
CA GLN A 95 6.18 5.65 1.39
C GLN A 95 6.55 5.35 -0.07
N ARG A 96 6.63 4.06 -0.40
CA ARG A 96 7.08 3.61 -1.72
C ARG A 96 6.10 3.98 -2.82
N THR A 97 4.81 4.01 -2.50
CA THR A 97 3.73 4.48 -3.38
C THR A 97 3.85 5.97 -3.67
N PHE A 98 4.14 6.79 -2.65
CA PHE A 98 4.41 8.22 -2.89
C PHE A 98 5.66 8.42 -3.76
N ILE A 99 6.71 7.64 -3.52
CA ILE A 99 7.93 7.65 -4.35
C ILE A 99 7.58 7.29 -5.81
N GLU A 100 6.77 6.25 -6.05
CA GLU A 100 6.29 5.90 -7.40
C GLU A 100 5.60 7.09 -8.08
N TYR A 101 4.83 7.89 -7.34
CA TYR A 101 4.19 9.05 -7.93
C TYR A 101 5.19 10.10 -8.42
N LEU A 102 6.27 10.33 -7.67
CA LEU A 102 7.33 11.24 -8.10
C LEU A 102 8.14 10.68 -9.28
N LEU A 103 8.37 9.37 -9.31
CA LEU A 103 9.10 8.71 -10.40
C LEU A 103 8.31 8.78 -11.73
N GLN A 104 6.98 8.66 -11.66
CA GLN A 104 6.09 8.70 -12.82
C GLN A 104 5.61 10.11 -13.17
N SER A 105 5.96 11.12 -12.37
CA SER A 105 5.60 12.52 -12.61
C SER A 105 6.55 13.16 -13.63
N ASP A 106 5.97 13.95 -14.53
CA ASP A 106 6.74 14.82 -15.44
C ASP A 106 7.39 16.02 -14.71
N ASN A 107 7.03 16.26 -13.44
CA ASN A 107 7.60 17.33 -12.64
C ASN A 107 8.95 16.94 -12.02
N ALA A 108 9.99 17.00 -12.84
CA ALA A 108 11.37 16.74 -12.43
C ALA A 108 11.83 17.63 -11.27
N THR A 109 11.39 18.89 -11.21
CA THR A 109 11.79 19.81 -10.13
C THR A 109 11.27 19.34 -8.76
N LEU A 110 10.02 18.88 -8.70
CA LEU A 110 9.43 18.33 -7.48
C LEU A 110 10.12 17.03 -7.08
N ARG A 111 10.33 16.12 -8.04
CA ARG A 111 11.02 14.84 -7.82
C ARG A 111 12.42 15.06 -7.29
N ASP A 112 13.26 15.81 -8.01
CA ASP A 112 14.69 15.94 -7.69
C ASP A 112 14.90 16.67 -6.36
N LYS A 113 13.98 17.57 -5.98
CA LYS A 113 14.00 18.24 -4.67
C LYS A 113 13.71 17.29 -3.50
N TRP A 114 12.69 16.44 -3.62
CA TRP A 114 12.14 15.70 -2.46
C TRP A 114 12.53 14.23 -2.40
N LEU A 115 12.77 13.61 -3.56
CA LEU A 115 13.08 12.19 -3.67
C LEU A 115 14.25 11.76 -2.77
N PRO A 116 15.39 12.50 -2.67
CA PRO A 116 16.48 12.10 -1.79
C PRO A 116 16.05 11.91 -0.34
N SER A 117 15.32 12.87 0.22
CA SER A 117 14.87 12.81 1.63
C SER A 117 13.81 11.73 1.88
N LEU A 118 12.99 11.42 0.88
CA LEU A 118 12.00 10.34 0.93
C LEU A 118 12.67 8.97 0.88
N LEU A 119 13.72 8.82 0.08
CA LEU A 119 14.50 7.57 -0.02
C LEU A 119 15.26 7.25 1.26
N HIS A 120 15.73 8.25 1.98
CA HIS A 120 16.45 8.08 3.26
C HIS A 120 15.51 8.00 4.48
N GLY A 121 14.20 8.19 4.29
CA GLY A 121 13.22 8.15 5.37
C GLY A 121 13.26 9.37 6.30
N GLU A 122 13.84 10.48 5.85
CA GLU A 122 13.84 11.76 6.57
C GLU A 122 12.44 12.37 6.53
N HIS A 123 11.82 12.37 5.34
CA HIS A 123 10.43 12.76 5.11
C HIS A 123 9.53 11.55 4.86
N ALA A 124 8.28 11.64 5.31
CA ALA A 124 7.24 10.68 4.98
C ALA A 124 6.46 11.11 3.71
N GLY A 125 6.29 10.17 2.79
CA GLY A 125 5.35 10.27 1.69
C GLY A 125 4.02 9.65 2.10
N ALA A 126 2.97 10.48 2.08
CA ALA A 126 1.61 10.11 2.48
C ALA A 126 0.69 10.04 1.26
N THR A 127 -0.05 8.95 1.12
CA THR A 127 -0.90 8.70 -0.05
C THR A 127 -2.36 9.01 0.26
N GLY A 128 -2.82 10.22 -0.08
CA GLY A 128 -4.20 10.69 0.10
C GLY A 128 -5.15 10.37 -1.07
N LEU A 129 -4.77 9.43 -1.94
CA LEU A 129 -5.45 9.17 -3.21
C LEU A 129 -6.59 8.14 -3.14
N SER A 130 -7.00 7.71 -1.95
CA SER A 130 -8.15 6.81 -1.78
C SER A 130 -9.43 7.39 -2.41
N ASN A 131 -9.75 8.66 -2.13
CA ASN A 131 -10.90 9.33 -2.75
C ASN A 131 -10.73 9.48 -4.27
N ALA A 132 -9.50 9.71 -4.75
CA ALA A 132 -9.19 9.76 -6.18
C ALA A 132 -9.45 8.41 -6.87
N MET A 133 -9.05 7.28 -6.27
CA MET A 133 -9.31 5.94 -6.82
C MET A 133 -10.81 5.64 -6.94
N LYS A 134 -11.62 6.08 -5.96
CA LYS A 134 -13.08 5.96 -6.02
C LYS A 134 -13.69 6.88 -7.08
N TYR A 135 -13.14 8.09 -7.24
CA TYR A 135 -13.53 9.01 -8.31
C TYR A 135 -13.29 8.44 -9.71
N LEU A 136 -12.14 7.81 -9.96
CA LEU A 136 -11.87 7.15 -11.25
C LEU A 136 -12.93 6.11 -11.63
N SER A 137 -13.50 5.48 -10.60
CA SER A 137 -14.48 4.41 -10.69
C SER A 137 -15.92 4.93 -10.70
N ALA A 138 -16.12 6.26 -10.77
CA ALA A 138 -17.41 6.92 -10.69
C ALA A 138 -18.23 6.55 -9.43
N ILE A 139 -17.56 6.20 -8.32
CA ILE A 139 -18.23 5.82 -7.06
C ILE A 139 -18.59 7.06 -6.22
N GLU A 140 -17.69 8.03 -6.14
CA GLU A 140 -17.91 9.30 -5.43
C GLU A 140 -17.12 10.45 -6.06
N PRO A 141 -17.57 11.72 -5.94
CA PRO A 141 -16.80 12.88 -6.39
C PRO A 141 -15.55 13.10 -5.53
N LEU A 142 -14.64 13.96 -6.03
CA LEU A 142 -13.50 14.41 -5.25
C LEU A 142 -13.97 15.29 -4.07
N LYS A 143 -13.31 15.12 -2.92
CA LYS A 143 -13.63 15.81 -1.65
C LYS A 143 -12.79 17.06 -1.39
N ALA A 144 -11.89 17.37 -2.32
CA ALA A 144 -11.02 18.52 -2.25
C ALA A 144 -11.03 19.28 -3.58
N ARG A 145 -10.93 20.60 -3.51
CA ARG A 145 -10.96 21.52 -4.65
C ARG A 145 -9.75 22.44 -4.67
N ALA A 146 -9.30 22.75 -5.88
CA ALA A 146 -8.21 23.68 -6.17
C ALA A 146 -8.75 24.82 -7.02
N HIS A 147 -8.75 26.02 -6.44
CA HIS A 147 -9.16 27.24 -7.13
C HIS A 147 -7.95 27.97 -7.68
N ALA A 148 -7.94 28.29 -8.97
CA ALA A 148 -6.85 29.06 -9.56
C ALA A 148 -6.88 30.51 -9.04
N LEU A 149 -5.74 31.02 -8.57
CA LEU A 149 -5.60 32.39 -8.05
C LEU A 149 -5.15 33.39 -9.13
N ASP A 150 -4.79 32.89 -10.31
CA ASP A 150 -4.39 33.68 -11.47
C ASP A 150 -4.93 33.03 -12.76
N ALA A 151 -4.96 33.81 -13.84
CA ALA A 151 -5.45 33.34 -15.14
C ALA A 151 -4.53 32.30 -15.79
N GLY A 152 -3.27 32.23 -15.39
CA GLY A 152 -2.30 31.25 -15.89
C GLY A 152 -2.40 29.89 -15.20
N ALA A 153 -3.24 29.77 -14.16
CA ALA A 153 -3.28 28.64 -13.24
C ALA A 153 -1.88 28.25 -12.72
N SER A 154 -1.07 29.27 -12.36
CA SER A 154 0.26 29.09 -11.78
C SER A 154 0.23 29.00 -10.26
N ARG A 155 -0.80 29.57 -9.63
CA ARG A 155 -1.09 29.54 -8.19
C ARG A 155 -2.49 29.03 -7.92
N PHE A 156 -2.65 28.30 -6.82
CA PHE A 156 -3.89 27.63 -6.42
C PHE A 156 -4.18 27.84 -4.95
N SER A 157 -5.45 28.02 -4.61
CA SER A 157 -5.98 27.91 -3.24
C SER A 157 -6.69 26.57 -3.09
N LEU A 158 -6.18 25.72 -2.20
CA LEU A 158 -6.66 24.37 -1.97
C LEU A 158 -7.57 24.31 -0.75
N ASN A 159 -8.71 23.64 -0.89
CA ASN A 159 -9.72 23.49 0.15
C ASN A 159 -10.30 22.07 0.17
N GLY A 160 -10.66 21.56 1.34
CA GLY A 160 -11.33 20.26 1.47
C GLY A 160 -10.91 19.51 2.73
N ALA A 161 -11.36 18.27 2.85
CA ALA A 161 -10.95 17.39 3.93
C ALA A 161 -10.89 15.94 3.48
N LEU A 162 -9.87 15.22 3.94
CA LEU A 162 -9.68 13.80 3.71
C LEU A 162 -9.56 13.09 5.06
N PRO A 163 -10.45 12.14 5.38
CA PRO A 163 -10.52 11.58 6.72
C PRO A 163 -9.52 10.45 6.99
N TRP A 164 -8.90 9.88 5.96
CA TRP A 164 -8.02 8.71 6.10
C TRP A 164 -6.81 8.85 5.17
N ILE A 165 -5.68 9.26 5.72
CA ILE A 165 -4.40 9.25 5.02
C ILE A 165 -3.34 8.67 5.97
N THR A 166 -2.66 7.63 5.49
CA THR A 166 -1.56 6.96 6.20
C THR A 166 -0.23 7.67 5.93
N ASN A 167 0.76 7.48 6.81
CA ASN A 167 2.07 8.14 6.79
C ASN A 167 2.02 9.65 7.03
N LEU A 168 0.94 10.16 7.63
CA LEU A 168 0.91 11.53 8.11
C LEU A 168 1.67 11.63 9.43
N ARG A 169 3.00 11.59 9.40
CA ARG A 169 3.80 11.87 10.61
C ARG A 169 3.37 13.21 11.23
N GLN A 170 3.66 13.41 12.52
CA GLN A 170 3.34 14.70 13.16
C GLN A 170 4.07 15.86 12.45
N GLU A 171 5.30 15.61 12.00
CA GLU A 171 6.11 16.55 11.25
C GLU A 171 6.84 15.84 10.10
N GLY A 172 7.26 16.60 9.10
CA GLY A 172 8.11 16.11 8.01
C GLY A 172 7.41 15.16 7.04
N PHE A 173 6.17 15.46 6.63
CA PHE A 173 5.49 14.71 5.56
C PHE A 173 5.14 15.55 4.33
N LEU A 174 4.94 14.85 3.21
CA LEU A 174 4.31 15.32 1.98
C LEU A 174 3.10 14.44 1.67
N ALA A 175 1.93 15.04 1.49
CA ALA A 175 0.71 14.32 1.16
C ALA A 175 0.35 14.47 -0.33
N ALA A 176 0.24 13.37 -1.05
CA ALA A 176 -0.27 13.34 -2.42
C ALA A 176 -1.80 13.34 -2.39
N VAL A 177 -2.43 14.42 -2.86
CA VAL A 177 -3.88 14.60 -2.81
C VAL A 177 -4.41 15.09 -4.16
N ALA A 178 -5.49 14.49 -4.63
CA ALA A 178 -6.20 14.93 -5.83
C ALA A 178 -7.22 16.03 -5.48
N PHE A 179 -7.20 17.11 -6.24
CA PHE A 179 -8.12 18.23 -6.12
C PHE A 179 -8.85 18.43 -7.43
N ASP A 180 -10.18 18.55 -7.35
CA ASP A 180 -11.00 18.98 -8.47
C ASP A 180 -10.68 20.44 -8.82
N ARG A 181 -10.69 20.79 -10.10
CA ARG A 181 -10.29 22.12 -10.57
C ARG A 181 -11.46 22.88 -11.19
N ASP A 182 -11.37 24.20 -11.11
CA ASP A 182 -12.39 25.09 -11.68
C ASP A 182 -12.52 24.96 -13.21
N ALA A 183 -13.65 25.45 -13.72
CA ALA A 183 -13.92 25.65 -15.14
C ALA A 183 -13.74 24.39 -16.02
N GLY A 184 -13.95 23.19 -15.44
CA GLY A 184 -13.86 21.92 -16.16
C GLY A 184 -12.42 21.50 -16.50
N ALA A 185 -11.41 22.14 -15.91
CA ALA A 185 -10.05 21.65 -15.99
C ALA A 185 -9.95 20.25 -15.36
N PRO A 186 -9.13 19.33 -15.91
CA PRO A 186 -8.92 18.03 -15.28
C PRO A 186 -8.48 18.18 -13.83
N PRO A 187 -8.96 17.33 -12.90
CA PRO A 187 -8.44 17.31 -11.54
C PRO A 187 -6.93 17.12 -11.53
N ALA A 188 -6.23 17.73 -10.58
CA ALA A 188 -4.78 17.65 -10.46
C ALA A 188 -4.37 17.01 -9.13
N ILE A 189 -3.21 16.37 -9.10
CA ILE A 189 -2.62 15.81 -7.89
C ILE A 189 -1.52 16.76 -7.41
N PHE A 190 -1.62 17.20 -6.16
CA PHE A 190 -0.64 18.05 -5.51
C PHE A 190 0.12 17.26 -4.44
N ALA A 191 1.42 17.56 -4.27
CA ALA A 191 2.19 17.24 -3.08
C ALA A 191 2.02 18.39 -2.07
N VAL A 192 1.33 18.14 -0.97
CA VAL A 192 1.06 19.14 0.07
C VAL A 192 2.03 18.91 1.24
N PRO A 193 2.94 19.84 1.54
CA PRO A 193 3.86 19.71 2.68
C PRO A 193 3.12 19.93 4.01
N HIS A 194 3.60 19.29 5.07
CA HIS A 194 2.95 19.28 6.38
C HIS A 194 2.80 20.64 7.06
N ASP A 195 3.76 21.54 6.83
CA ASP A 195 3.95 22.81 7.55
C ASP A 195 3.37 24.01 6.80
N ILE A 196 2.75 23.80 5.64
CA ILE A 196 2.18 24.92 4.90
C ILE A 196 0.91 25.45 5.57
N ALA A 197 0.82 26.78 5.62
CA ALA A 197 -0.32 27.47 6.20
C ALA A 197 -1.65 26.98 5.61
N GLY A 198 -2.61 26.70 6.49
CA GLY A 198 -3.94 26.22 6.13
C GLY A 198 -4.10 24.70 6.08
N VAL A 199 -3.01 23.93 6.22
CA VAL A 199 -3.07 22.47 6.44
C VAL A 199 -3.25 22.21 7.93
N CYS A 200 -4.27 21.42 8.27
CA CYS A 200 -4.49 20.93 9.63
C CYS A 200 -4.56 19.40 9.61
N ARG A 201 -3.69 18.77 10.38
CA ARG A 201 -3.70 17.33 10.65
C ARG A 201 -4.47 17.06 11.96
N SER A 202 -5.32 16.04 11.98
CA SER A 202 -5.94 15.56 13.24
C SER A 202 -4.94 14.78 14.09
N ASP A 203 -5.34 14.33 15.28
CA ASP A 203 -4.67 13.22 15.94
C ASP A 203 -4.75 11.93 15.10
N ASP A 204 -3.87 10.96 15.42
CA ASP A 204 -3.93 9.64 14.81
C ASP A 204 -5.27 8.96 15.15
N LEU A 205 -5.84 8.28 14.16
CA LEU A 205 -7.07 7.54 14.33
C LEU A 205 -6.84 6.34 15.25
N ASP A 206 -7.80 6.10 16.15
CA ASP A 206 -7.77 5.00 17.11
C ASP A 206 -8.16 3.67 16.43
N LEU A 207 -7.25 3.11 15.62
CA LEU A 207 -7.47 1.89 14.86
C LEU A 207 -7.40 0.63 15.74
N ILE A 208 -8.12 -0.43 15.35
CA ILE A 208 -8.09 -1.74 16.03
C ILE A 208 -6.76 -2.49 15.88
N ALA A 209 -5.95 -2.08 14.89
CA ALA A 209 -4.67 -2.63 14.48
C ALA A 209 -3.92 -1.58 13.65
N LEU A 210 -2.62 -1.78 13.42
CA LEU A 210 -1.79 -0.88 12.59
C LEU A 210 -1.67 0.55 13.15
N ARG A 211 -1.65 0.70 14.47
CA ARG A 211 -1.73 2.02 15.14
C ARG A 211 -0.48 2.86 14.97
N ALA A 212 0.67 2.24 14.70
CA ALA A 212 1.90 2.96 14.35
C ALA A 212 1.97 3.43 12.90
N SER A 213 0.85 3.42 12.15
CA SER A 213 0.82 3.81 10.73
C SER A 213 0.66 5.32 10.49
N ASN A 214 0.51 6.12 11.55
CA ASN A 214 0.17 7.54 11.48
C ASN A 214 -0.97 7.83 10.49
N THR A 215 -2.07 7.08 10.64
CA THR A 215 -3.27 7.31 9.84
C THR A 215 -4.09 8.40 10.51
N ALA A 216 -4.24 9.54 9.85
CA ALA A 216 -4.95 10.71 10.36
C ALA A 216 -5.80 11.36 9.26
N ALA A 217 -6.57 12.39 9.64
CA ALA A 217 -7.28 13.24 8.70
C ALA A 217 -6.45 14.49 8.36
N LEU A 218 -6.60 15.00 7.13
CA LEU A 218 -6.16 16.35 6.75
C LEU A 218 -7.37 17.23 6.41
N THR A 219 -7.33 18.47 6.88
CA THR A 219 -8.18 19.56 6.41
C THR A 219 -7.32 20.61 5.74
N PHE A 220 -7.83 21.14 4.62
CA PHE A 220 -7.21 22.22 3.85
C PHE A 220 -8.13 23.42 3.89
N LYS A 221 -7.63 24.56 4.35
CA LYS A 221 -8.34 25.84 4.37
C LYS A 221 -7.48 26.92 3.73
N ASN A 222 -7.82 27.25 2.48
CA ASN A 222 -7.11 28.25 1.67
C ASN A 222 -5.59 28.01 1.62
N VAL A 223 -5.18 26.76 1.43
CA VAL A 223 -3.76 26.42 1.31
C VAL A 223 -3.25 26.92 -0.04
N GLU A 224 -2.31 27.85 -0.04
CA GLU A 224 -1.75 28.39 -1.28
C GLU A 224 -0.54 27.58 -1.76
N LEU A 225 -0.65 26.96 -2.93
CA LEU A 225 0.46 26.28 -3.60
C LEU A 225 0.61 26.78 -5.04
N ASP A 226 1.84 26.75 -5.55
CA ASP A 226 2.11 26.99 -6.96
C ASP A 226 2.25 25.69 -7.75
N ALA A 227 2.32 25.81 -9.08
CA ALA A 227 2.40 24.69 -10.00
C ALA A 227 3.61 23.76 -9.76
N ARG A 228 4.66 24.19 -9.05
CA ARG A 228 5.83 23.34 -8.73
C ARG A 228 5.47 22.21 -7.77
N TRP A 229 4.34 22.32 -7.07
CA TRP A 229 3.82 21.29 -6.17
C TRP A 229 2.86 20.31 -6.84
N ILE A 230 2.59 20.46 -8.13
CA ILE A 230 1.75 19.54 -8.88
C ILE A 230 2.56 18.28 -9.22
N ILE A 231 2.11 17.13 -8.73
CA ILE A 231 2.58 15.80 -9.15
C ILE A 231 2.04 15.50 -10.56
N ALA A 232 0.76 15.78 -10.81
CA ALA A 232 0.15 15.55 -12.12
C ALA A 232 -0.97 16.57 -12.38
N SER A 233 -0.96 17.20 -13.56
CA SER A 233 -1.99 18.16 -13.96
C SER A 233 -3.30 17.50 -14.41
N ASP A 234 -3.25 16.21 -14.77
CA ASP A 234 -4.40 15.35 -15.05
C ASP A 234 -4.32 14.09 -14.20
N ALA A 235 -5.09 14.07 -13.11
CA ALA A 235 -5.15 12.97 -12.18
C ALA A 235 -5.73 11.70 -12.82
N ARG A 236 -6.65 11.81 -13.78
CA ARG A 236 -7.25 10.62 -14.40
C ARG A 236 -6.22 9.91 -15.27
N ALA A 237 -5.56 10.63 -16.16
CA ALA A 237 -4.50 10.07 -16.99
C ALA A 237 -3.38 9.46 -16.14
N PHE A 238 -2.89 10.22 -15.15
CA PHE A 238 -1.82 9.77 -14.28
C PHE A 238 -2.15 8.50 -13.50
N LEU A 239 -3.34 8.43 -12.88
CA LEU A 239 -3.70 7.30 -12.04
C LEU A 239 -3.94 6.01 -12.84
N MET A 240 -4.28 6.09 -14.14
CA MET A 240 -4.33 4.89 -14.99
C MET A 240 -2.97 4.20 -15.09
N HIS A 241 -1.89 4.97 -15.14
CA HIS A 241 -0.51 4.48 -15.20
C HIS A 241 0.07 4.15 -13.82
N ALA A 242 -0.28 4.91 -12.78
CA ALA A 242 0.22 4.67 -11.42
C ALA A 242 -0.46 3.48 -10.71
N ARG A 243 -1.68 3.11 -11.11
CA ARG A 243 -2.49 2.06 -10.46
C ARG A 243 -1.80 0.68 -10.43
N PRO A 244 -1.16 0.19 -11.50
CA PRO A 244 -0.41 -1.07 -11.47
C PRO A 244 0.64 -1.13 -10.34
N ALA A 245 1.48 -0.12 -10.21
CA ALA A 245 2.47 -0.06 -9.14
C ALA A 245 1.80 0.05 -7.77
N PHE A 246 0.81 0.94 -7.63
CA PHE A 246 0.04 1.11 -6.39
C PHE A 246 -0.54 -0.20 -5.86
N LEU A 247 -1.27 -0.95 -6.70
CA LEU A 247 -1.90 -2.21 -6.33
C LEU A 247 -0.89 -3.34 -6.16
N GLY A 248 0.17 -3.36 -6.98
CA GLY A 248 1.26 -4.32 -6.86
C GLY A 248 1.96 -4.21 -5.51
N LEU A 249 2.34 -3.00 -5.10
CA LEU A 249 2.96 -2.76 -3.79
C LEU A 249 2.02 -3.17 -2.65
N GLN A 250 0.70 -2.95 -2.78
CA GLN A 250 -0.27 -3.46 -1.80
C GLN A 250 -0.29 -4.99 -1.71
N CYS A 251 -0.20 -5.69 -2.85
CA CYS A 251 -0.16 -7.14 -2.87
C CYS A 251 1.05 -7.71 -2.11
N GLY A 252 2.17 -6.98 -2.04
CA GLY A 252 3.33 -7.35 -1.22
C GLY A 252 2.95 -7.57 0.24
N MET A 253 2.10 -6.71 0.82
CA MET A 253 1.61 -6.86 2.18
C MET A 253 0.84 -8.17 2.38
N SER A 254 -0.10 -8.47 1.47
CA SER A 254 -0.89 -9.71 1.51
C SER A 254 0.00 -10.95 1.41
N ILE A 255 0.99 -10.93 0.51
CA ILE A 255 1.90 -12.06 0.28
C ILE A 255 2.73 -12.34 1.54
N GLY A 256 3.35 -11.32 2.12
CA GLY A 256 4.20 -11.48 3.30
C GLY A 256 3.43 -11.94 4.53
N LEU A 257 2.26 -11.34 4.77
CA LEU A 257 1.38 -11.74 5.88
C LEU A 257 0.92 -13.19 5.73
N ALA A 258 0.44 -13.57 4.54
CA ALA A 258 0.00 -14.94 4.26
C ALA A 258 1.14 -15.93 4.48
N ARG A 259 2.34 -15.65 3.94
CA ARG A 259 3.50 -16.54 4.10
C ARG A 259 3.91 -16.68 5.57
N ARG A 260 3.94 -15.60 6.35
CA ARG A 260 4.24 -15.69 7.79
C ARG A 260 3.22 -16.53 8.54
N SER A 261 1.93 -16.34 8.26
CA SER A 261 0.88 -17.14 8.92
C SER A 261 0.97 -18.63 8.54
N LEU A 262 1.20 -18.95 7.26
CA LEU A 262 1.37 -20.32 6.82
C LEU A 262 2.65 -20.97 7.35
N ASP A 263 3.74 -20.22 7.51
CA ASP A 263 4.98 -20.71 8.13
C ASP A 263 4.79 -20.93 9.65
N ALA A 264 3.96 -20.12 10.31
CA ALA A 264 3.63 -20.30 11.72
C ALA A 264 2.76 -21.54 11.99
N VAL A 265 1.92 -21.96 11.04
CA VAL A 265 1.20 -23.25 11.11
C VAL A 265 2.18 -24.42 11.09
N ASP A 266 3.23 -24.39 10.25
CA ASP A 266 4.27 -25.43 10.23
C ASP A 266 5.05 -25.52 11.55
N ALA A 267 5.19 -24.40 12.25
CA ALA A 267 5.86 -24.35 13.55
C ALA A 267 4.95 -24.80 14.71
N CYS A 268 3.65 -25.02 14.46
CA CYS A 268 2.75 -25.61 15.45
C CYS A 268 2.99 -27.12 15.54
N GLY A 269 2.80 -27.70 16.73
CA GLY A 269 3.14 -29.11 16.97
C GLY A 269 2.45 -30.09 15.99
N ASP A 270 3.10 -31.24 15.75
CA ASP A 270 2.80 -32.19 14.67
C ASP A 270 1.32 -32.56 14.49
N ALA A 271 0.56 -32.68 15.59
CA ALA A 271 -0.86 -33.02 15.55
C ALA A 271 -1.74 -31.92 14.91
N ALA A 272 -1.45 -30.65 15.18
CA ALA A 272 -2.20 -29.53 14.59
C ALA A 272 -1.83 -29.35 13.12
N GLN A 273 -0.54 -29.52 12.79
CA GLN A 273 -0.07 -29.46 11.40
C GLN A 273 -0.72 -30.58 10.56
N ALA A 274 -0.74 -31.82 11.05
CA ALA A 274 -1.34 -32.94 10.34
C ALA A 274 -2.85 -32.75 10.08
N ALA A 275 -3.56 -32.14 11.03
CA ALA A 275 -5.00 -31.89 10.91
C ALA A 275 -5.36 -30.78 9.90
N LEU A 276 -4.40 -29.90 9.56
CA LEU A 276 -4.59 -28.73 8.69
C LEU A 276 -3.75 -28.81 7.41
N ALA A 277 -3.19 -29.99 7.12
CA ALA A 277 -2.20 -30.16 6.06
C ALA A 277 -2.76 -29.85 4.66
N ASP A 278 -4.01 -30.24 4.40
CA ASP A 278 -4.66 -30.03 3.10
C ASP A 278 -4.95 -28.54 2.87
N GLU A 279 -5.54 -27.84 3.84
CA GLU A 279 -5.79 -26.39 3.75
C GLU A 279 -4.48 -25.59 3.64
N LEU A 280 -3.45 -26.00 4.38
CA LEU A 280 -2.13 -25.39 4.32
C LEU A 280 -1.52 -25.54 2.92
N ALA A 281 -1.57 -26.74 2.34
CA ALA A 281 -1.06 -27.01 0.99
C ALA A 281 -1.84 -26.24 -0.08
N GLU A 282 -3.17 -26.19 0.02
CA GLU A 282 -4.02 -25.46 -0.92
C GLU A 282 -3.70 -23.95 -0.90
N LEU A 283 -3.65 -23.34 0.28
CA LEU A 283 -3.36 -21.91 0.41
C LEU A 283 -1.96 -21.56 -0.10
N ARG A 284 -0.95 -22.40 0.15
CA ARG A 284 0.41 -22.21 -0.37
C ARG A 284 0.45 -22.27 -1.89
N SER A 285 -0.14 -23.31 -2.46
CA SER A 285 -0.20 -23.50 -3.91
C SER A 285 -0.87 -22.30 -4.59
N ARG A 286 -2.04 -21.88 -4.08
CA ARG A 286 -2.77 -20.72 -4.62
C ARG A 286 -2.00 -19.41 -4.47
N LEU A 287 -1.28 -19.23 -3.35
CA LEU A 287 -0.46 -18.04 -3.12
C LEU A 287 0.70 -17.94 -4.13
N ASP A 288 1.45 -19.02 -4.28
CA ASP A 288 2.61 -19.06 -5.17
C ASP A 288 2.19 -18.93 -6.65
N ALA A 289 1.07 -19.55 -7.00
CA ALA A 289 0.44 -19.45 -8.33
C ALA A 289 0.09 -18.00 -8.72
N LEU A 290 -0.25 -17.13 -7.77
CA LEU A 290 -0.62 -15.73 -8.03
C LEU A 290 0.58 -14.76 -8.08
N CYS A 291 1.73 -15.14 -7.50
CA CYS A 291 2.88 -14.26 -7.40
C CYS A 291 3.49 -13.95 -8.78
N GLU A 292 3.69 -14.96 -9.62
CA GLU A 292 4.32 -14.77 -10.93
C GLU A 292 3.46 -13.92 -11.90
N PRO A 293 2.14 -14.18 -12.06
CA PRO A 293 1.27 -13.33 -12.86
C PRO A 293 1.21 -11.87 -12.36
N LEU A 294 1.29 -11.67 -11.04
CA LEU A 294 1.37 -10.33 -10.47
C LEU A 294 2.64 -9.61 -10.92
N TYR A 295 3.81 -10.24 -10.73
CA TYR A 295 5.09 -9.61 -11.05
C TYR A 295 5.23 -9.36 -12.54
N HIS A 296 4.97 -10.37 -13.37
CA HIS A 296 4.98 -10.22 -14.82
C HIS A 296 4.01 -9.11 -15.26
N GLY A 297 2.80 -9.05 -14.69
CA GLY A 297 1.82 -8.07 -15.11
C GLY A 297 2.15 -6.62 -14.72
N VAL A 298 2.85 -6.41 -13.60
CA VAL A 298 3.39 -5.10 -13.22
C VAL A 298 4.55 -4.72 -14.14
N ASP A 299 5.51 -5.62 -14.35
CA ASP A 299 6.74 -5.35 -15.11
C ASP A 299 6.47 -5.12 -16.61
N SER A 300 5.62 -5.96 -17.20
CA SER A 300 5.21 -5.82 -18.62
C SER A 300 4.28 -4.64 -18.89
N GLY A 301 3.74 -3.99 -17.85
CA GLY A 301 2.75 -2.93 -17.98
C GLY A 301 1.36 -3.40 -18.47
N VAL A 302 1.12 -4.71 -18.61
CA VAL A 302 -0.15 -5.24 -19.14
C VAL A 302 -1.37 -4.82 -18.32
N PHE A 303 -1.20 -4.54 -17.02
CA PHE A 303 -2.29 -4.10 -16.15
C PHE A 303 -2.80 -2.68 -16.44
N VAL A 304 -2.06 -1.87 -17.22
CA VAL A 304 -2.59 -0.60 -17.72
C VAL A 304 -3.75 -0.86 -18.69
N ALA A 305 -3.54 -1.75 -19.66
CA ALA A 305 -4.52 -2.11 -20.67
C ALA A 305 -5.57 -3.13 -20.17
N ALA A 306 -5.19 -4.02 -19.25
CA ALA A 306 -6.02 -5.10 -18.73
C ALA A 306 -6.13 -5.06 -17.19
N PRO A 307 -6.68 -3.99 -16.59
CA PRO A 307 -6.70 -3.81 -15.14
C PRO A 307 -7.52 -4.85 -14.38
N ALA A 308 -8.55 -5.41 -15.01
CA ALA A 308 -9.36 -6.48 -14.42
C ALA A 308 -8.51 -7.66 -13.93
N ARG A 309 -7.44 -8.01 -14.66
CA ARG A 309 -6.52 -9.09 -14.27
C ARG A 309 -5.84 -8.81 -12.94
N GLN A 310 -5.42 -7.56 -12.71
CA GLN A 310 -4.79 -7.17 -11.46
C GLN A 310 -5.79 -7.13 -10.30
N PHE A 311 -7.03 -6.71 -10.57
CA PHE A 311 -8.09 -6.69 -9.56
C PHE A 311 -8.40 -8.11 -9.05
N GLU A 312 -8.49 -9.08 -9.96
CA GLU A 312 -8.68 -10.50 -9.61
C GLU A 312 -7.55 -11.02 -8.72
N ILE A 313 -6.28 -10.76 -9.09
CA ILE A 313 -5.12 -11.12 -8.28
C ILE A 313 -5.15 -10.45 -6.91
N ARG A 314 -5.42 -9.15 -6.85
CA ARG A 314 -5.46 -8.38 -5.59
C ARG A 314 -6.56 -8.88 -4.65
N ILE A 315 -7.74 -9.24 -5.19
CA ILE A 315 -8.84 -9.83 -4.43
C ILE A 315 -8.41 -11.20 -3.88
N ALA A 316 -7.88 -12.07 -4.73
CA ALA A 316 -7.50 -13.43 -4.34
C ALA A 316 -6.40 -13.41 -3.26
N LEU A 317 -5.37 -12.56 -3.41
CA LEU A 317 -4.33 -12.39 -2.40
C LEU A 317 -4.88 -11.85 -1.07
N ALA A 318 -5.87 -10.94 -1.09
CA ALA A 318 -6.53 -10.48 0.13
C ALA A 318 -7.22 -11.64 0.87
N GLN A 319 -7.93 -12.48 0.13
CA GLN A 319 -8.64 -13.63 0.67
C GLN A 319 -7.68 -14.66 1.26
N ILE A 320 -6.57 -14.93 0.57
CA ILE A 320 -5.52 -15.84 1.05
C ILE A 320 -4.88 -15.31 2.33
N ALA A 321 -4.56 -14.01 2.43
CA ALA A 321 -4.01 -13.42 3.65
C ALA A 321 -4.96 -13.61 4.85
N VAL A 322 -6.26 -13.35 4.67
CA VAL A 322 -7.26 -13.59 5.72
C VAL A 322 -7.34 -15.07 6.07
N ALA A 323 -7.47 -15.95 5.08
CA ALA A 323 -7.59 -17.40 5.30
C ALA A 323 -6.36 -17.98 6.02
N ALA A 324 -5.14 -17.58 5.61
CA ALA A 324 -3.90 -17.98 6.25
C ALA A 324 -3.84 -17.55 7.72
N SER A 325 -4.23 -16.31 8.03
CA SER A 325 -4.26 -15.82 9.42
C SER A 325 -5.27 -16.58 10.30
N GLN A 326 -6.40 -17.02 9.72
CA GLN A 326 -7.39 -17.83 10.43
C GLN A 326 -6.90 -19.26 10.64
N LEU A 327 -6.25 -19.86 9.64
CA LEU A 327 -5.65 -21.18 9.74
C LEU A 327 -4.58 -21.20 10.85
N GLU A 328 -3.78 -20.15 10.94
CA GLU A 328 -2.80 -19.97 12.01
C GLU A 328 -3.45 -19.90 13.40
N LEU A 329 -4.55 -19.14 13.54
CA LEU A 329 -5.28 -19.05 14.80
C LEU A 329 -5.87 -20.41 15.21
N GLN A 330 -6.39 -21.19 14.26
CA GLN A 330 -6.86 -22.55 14.49
C GLN A 330 -5.73 -23.48 14.96
N ALA A 331 -4.57 -23.43 14.29
CA ALA A 331 -3.39 -24.23 14.65
C ALA A 331 -2.88 -23.90 16.07
N ALA A 332 -2.93 -22.62 16.47
CA ALA A 332 -2.52 -22.18 17.80
C ALA A 332 -3.52 -22.56 18.92
N GLY A 333 -4.78 -22.83 18.57
CA GLY A 333 -5.87 -23.11 19.50
C GLY A 333 -6.12 -21.96 20.48
N GLY A 334 -6.65 -22.26 21.67
CA GLY A 334 -7.00 -21.24 22.67
C GLY A 334 -5.84 -20.32 23.10
N ARG A 335 -4.59 -20.80 23.03
CA ARG A 335 -3.40 -19.98 23.32
C ARG A 335 -3.22 -18.85 22.32
N GLY A 336 -3.64 -19.06 21.07
CA GLY A 336 -3.57 -18.07 20.02
C GLY A 336 -4.45 -16.84 20.26
N TYR A 337 -5.41 -16.92 21.19
CA TYR A 337 -6.31 -15.84 21.54
C TYR A 337 -5.85 -14.98 22.74
N LEU A 338 -4.71 -15.32 23.36
CA LEU A 338 -4.16 -14.56 24.47
C LEU A 338 -3.46 -13.29 23.96
N ARG A 339 -3.78 -12.14 24.57
CA ARG A 339 -3.17 -10.84 24.24
C ARG A 339 -1.64 -10.81 24.45
N ASN A 340 -1.14 -11.62 25.38
CA ASN A 340 0.26 -11.63 25.80
C ASN A 340 1.01 -12.93 25.42
N ALA A 341 0.45 -13.77 24.53
CA ALA A 341 1.07 -15.07 24.22
C ALA A 341 2.35 -14.97 23.37
N SER A 342 2.58 -13.86 22.66
CA SER A 342 3.88 -13.44 22.11
C SER A 342 3.71 -12.12 21.36
N ASP A 343 4.77 -11.31 21.30
CA ASP A 343 4.79 -10.07 20.51
C ASP A 343 4.62 -10.33 19.01
N THR A 344 4.84 -11.59 18.58
CA THR A 344 4.63 -12.10 17.22
C THR A 344 3.41 -13.02 17.07
N GLY A 345 2.38 -12.88 17.89
CA GLY A 345 1.29 -13.86 18.00
C GLY A 345 0.21 -13.85 16.90
N PRO A 346 -0.55 -14.96 16.74
CA PRO A 346 -1.64 -15.11 15.76
C PRO A 346 -2.78 -14.11 15.95
N ALA A 347 -3.16 -13.75 17.18
CA ALA A 347 -4.21 -12.75 17.42
C ALA A 347 -3.88 -11.37 16.83
N ARG A 348 -2.59 -10.98 16.83
CA ARG A 348 -2.14 -9.75 16.17
C ARG A 348 -2.33 -9.87 14.66
N ARG A 349 -1.76 -10.92 14.05
CA ARG A 349 -1.89 -11.16 12.60
C ARG A 349 -3.33 -11.28 12.13
N ALA A 350 -4.23 -11.84 12.93
CA ALA A 350 -5.65 -11.91 12.60
C ALA A 350 -6.32 -10.52 12.56
N ARG A 351 -5.99 -9.63 13.51
CA ARG A 351 -6.48 -8.23 13.50
C ARG A 351 -5.87 -7.43 12.35
N GLU A 352 -4.56 -7.57 12.13
CA GLU A 352 -3.84 -6.99 11.00
C GLU A 352 -4.44 -7.46 9.66
N ALA A 353 -4.71 -8.76 9.50
CA ALA A 353 -5.29 -9.35 8.28
C ALA A 353 -6.69 -8.81 7.97
N ALA A 354 -7.49 -8.45 8.98
CA ALA A 354 -8.81 -7.85 8.77
C ALA A 354 -8.76 -6.50 8.04
N PHE A 355 -7.62 -5.80 8.05
CA PHE A 355 -7.42 -4.56 7.31
C PHE A 355 -7.20 -4.79 5.80
N VAL A 356 -6.61 -5.92 5.41
CA VAL A 356 -6.17 -6.19 4.03
C VAL A 356 -7.32 -6.13 3.00
N PRO A 357 -8.56 -6.59 3.29
CA PRO A 357 -9.69 -6.46 2.36
C PRO A 357 -10.28 -5.06 2.26
N ILE A 358 -10.04 -4.16 3.23
CA ILE A 358 -10.70 -2.86 3.34
C ILE A 358 -9.82 -1.68 2.91
N ILE A 359 -8.51 -1.87 2.79
CA ILE A 359 -7.60 -0.88 2.20
C ILE A 359 -8.06 -0.52 0.78
N THR A 360 -8.05 0.76 0.42
CA THR A 360 -8.54 1.22 -0.89
C THR A 360 -7.57 0.89 -2.02
N PRO A 361 -8.04 0.45 -3.20
CA PRO A 361 -9.39 -0.05 -3.48
C PRO A 361 -9.74 -1.31 -2.68
N SER A 362 -10.85 -1.27 -1.93
CA SER A 362 -11.30 -2.40 -1.12
C SER A 362 -11.75 -3.55 -2.01
N VAL A 363 -11.79 -4.77 -1.46
CA VAL A 363 -12.29 -5.95 -2.18
C VAL A 363 -13.70 -5.72 -2.74
N VAL A 364 -14.56 -5.00 -2.01
CA VAL A 364 -15.90 -4.61 -2.49
C VAL A 364 -15.81 -3.67 -3.69
N GLN A 365 -14.94 -2.66 -3.63
CA GLN A 365 -14.76 -1.71 -4.73
C GLN A 365 -14.18 -2.41 -5.98
N LEU A 366 -13.20 -3.29 -5.81
CA LEU A 366 -12.62 -4.08 -6.90
C LEU A 366 -13.66 -5.02 -7.54
N LYS A 367 -14.49 -5.69 -6.73
CA LYS A 367 -15.58 -6.54 -7.25
C LYS A 367 -16.60 -5.73 -8.06
N ASN A 368 -16.95 -4.52 -7.60
CA ASN A 368 -17.85 -3.64 -8.35
C ASN A 368 -17.24 -3.19 -9.68
N GLN A 369 -15.94 -2.83 -9.69
CA GLN A 369 -15.23 -2.51 -10.93
C GLN A 369 -15.21 -3.70 -11.90
N LEU A 370 -14.92 -4.92 -11.40
CA LEU A 370 -14.95 -6.13 -12.23
C LEU A 370 -16.33 -6.39 -12.83
N ALA A 371 -17.40 -6.19 -12.06
CA ALA A 371 -18.77 -6.33 -12.58
C ALA A 371 -19.04 -5.33 -13.72
N HIS A 372 -18.58 -4.08 -13.57
CA HIS A 372 -18.70 -3.06 -14.61
C HIS A 372 -17.91 -3.41 -15.88
N HIS A 373 -16.67 -3.89 -15.73
CA HIS A 373 -15.86 -4.36 -16.86
C HIS A 373 -16.53 -5.51 -17.63
N ARG A 374 -17.19 -6.45 -16.94
CA ARG A 374 -17.92 -7.55 -17.57
C ARG A 374 -19.13 -7.07 -18.37
N GLN A 375 -19.85 -6.06 -17.86
CA GLN A 375 -20.99 -5.46 -18.55
C GLN A 375 -20.56 -4.69 -19.81
N GLN A 376 -19.46 -3.92 -19.72
CA GLN A 376 -18.92 -3.17 -20.86
C GLN A 376 -18.32 -4.06 -21.95
N GLY A 377 -17.76 -5.23 -21.59
CA GLY A 377 -17.23 -6.19 -22.56
C GLY A 377 -18.28 -7.14 -23.16
N ALA A 378 -19.53 -7.08 -22.69
CA ALA A 378 -20.66 -7.86 -23.19
C ALA A 378 -21.64 -7.03 -24.06
N ALA A 379 -21.53 -5.71 -24.00
CA ALA A 379 -22.17 -4.75 -24.91
C ALA A 379 -21.23 -4.47 -26.09
#